data_AF-A0A9E3V1M2-F1
#
_entry.id   AF-A0A9E3V1M2-F1
#
_cell.length_a   1.000
_cell.length_b   1.000
_cell.length_c   1.000
_cell.angle_alpha   90.00
_cell.angle_beta   90.00
_cell.angle_gamma   90.00
#
_symmetry.space_group_name_H-M   'P 1'
#
loop_
_entity.id
_entity.type
_entity.pdbx_description
1 polymer ?
#
loop_
_entity_poly.entity_id
_entity_poly.type
_entity_poly.pdbx_seq_one_letter_code
_entity_poly.pdbx_strand_id
1 'polypeptide(L)'
;MSQPAPGPAVAPGVGQAAPPAIRGALFALVVLFSMNLLNYVDRYVFFAVGKHIQDDLGVSDSRYGILSVSFMIVYTLVSPMMGWLGDRYSRRVLLASGVGLWSVATVGTAFSQGFAAMFFWRALLGVGEASYGVIAPTLLADLFPVRH
;
A
#
# COMPACT_ATOMS: atom_id res chain seq x y z
N MET A 1 3.29 12.45 66.33
CA MET A 1 3.21 11.31 65.39
C MET A 1 2.27 11.71 64.26
N SER A 2 2.81 12.29 63.20
CA SER A 2 2.08 12.73 62.01
C SER A 2 1.94 11.54 61.05
N GLN A 3 0.70 11.11 60.79
CA GLN A 3 0.45 10.11 59.74
C GLN A 3 0.80 10.70 58.36
N PRO A 4 1.47 9.95 57.47
CA PRO A 4 1.70 10.39 56.10
C PRO A 4 0.40 10.30 55.29
N ALA A 5 0.18 11.29 54.41
CA ALA A 5 -1.00 11.38 53.56
C ALA A 5 -1.13 10.19 52.59
N PRO A 6 -2.36 9.77 52.25
CA PRO A 6 -2.57 8.71 51.26
C PRO A 6 -2.09 9.17 49.89
N GLY A 7 -1.20 8.38 49.28
CA GLY A 7 -0.69 8.63 47.93
C GLY A 7 -1.78 8.56 46.86
N PRO A 8 -1.57 9.19 45.69
CA PRO A 8 -2.58 9.26 44.63
C PRO A 8 -2.97 7.86 44.15
N ALA A 9 -4.27 7.61 44.10
CA ALA A 9 -4.85 6.39 43.56
C ALA A 9 -4.42 6.20 42.10
N VAL A 10 -3.72 5.11 41.82
CA VAL A 10 -3.35 4.69 40.46
C VAL A 10 -4.63 4.46 39.68
N ALA A 11 -4.90 5.31 38.69
CA ALA A 11 -6.06 5.18 37.81
C ALA A 11 -6.04 3.80 37.12
N PRO A 12 -7.20 3.12 36.98
CA PRO A 12 -7.26 1.82 36.33
C PRO A 12 -6.76 1.95 34.88
N GLY A 13 -5.85 1.05 34.52
CA GLY A 13 -5.11 1.05 33.27
C GLY A 13 -6.03 1.15 32.06
N VAL A 14 -5.64 2.04 31.14
CA VAL A 14 -6.14 2.13 29.77
C VAL A 14 -6.28 0.71 29.21
N GLY A 15 -7.50 0.37 28.82
CA GLY A 15 -7.92 -1.00 28.48
C GLY A 15 -6.87 -1.75 27.67
N GLN A 16 -6.33 -2.81 28.26
CA GLN A 16 -5.56 -3.82 27.55
C GLN A 16 -6.48 -4.45 26.52
N ALA A 17 -6.45 -3.95 25.28
CA ALA A 17 -7.06 -4.61 24.15
C ALA A 17 -6.50 -6.04 24.10
N ALA A 18 -7.39 -7.03 24.10
CA ALA A 18 -7.00 -8.44 24.08
C ALA A 18 -6.00 -8.66 22.93
N PRO A 19 -4.87 -9.35 23.17
CA PRO A 19 -3.87 -9.56 22.12
C PRO A 19 -4.54 -10.20 20.91
N PRO A 20 -4.25 -9.73 19.68
CA PRO A 20 -4.81 -10.34 18.48
C PRO A 20 -4.53 -11.84 18.55
N ALA A 21 -5.57 -12.66 18.37
CA ALA A 21 -5.40 -14.10 18.34
C ALA A 21 -4.30 -14.41 17.33
N ILE A 22 -3.22 -15.07 17.78
CA ILE A 22 -1.97 -15.27 17.01
C ILE A 22 -2.27 -15.81 15.60
N ARG A 23 -3.33 -16.61 15.45
CA ARG A 23 -3.85 -17.12 14.17
C ARG A 23 -4.29 -16.02 13.19
N GLY A 24 -4.97 -14.98 13.67
CA GLY A 24 -5.40 -13.84 12.84
C GLY A 24 -4.23 -12.94 12.41
N ALA A 25 -3.25 -12.75 13.28
CA ALA A 25 -2.03 -12.00 12.97
C ALA A 25 -1.18 -12.73 11.89
N LEU A 26 -1.02 -14.05 12.00
CA LEU A 26 -0.34 -14.87 10.99
C LEU A 26 -1.06 -14.86 9.65
N PHE A 27 -2.40 -14.95 9.65
CA PHE A 27 -3.18 -14.85 8.41
C PHE A 27 -2.97 -13.50 7.72
N ALA A 28 -3.06 -12.39 8.47
CA ALA A 28 -2.80 -11.06 7.93
C ALA A 28 -1.36 -10.92 7.41
N LEU A 29 -0.38 -11.48 8.12
CA LEU A 29 1.01 -11.52 7.66
C LEU A 29 1.14 -12.23 6.32
N VAL A 30 0.58 -13.43 6.17
CA VAL A 30 0.63 -14.19 4.91
C VAL A 30 -0.03 -13.40 3.78
N VAL A 31 -1.21 -12.83 4.02
CA VAL A 31 -1.92 -12.02 3.02
C VAL A 31 -1.09 -10.81 2.60
N LEU A 32 -0.62 -10.00 3.54
CA LEU A 32 0.18 -8.81 3.25
C LEU A 32 1.53 -9.17 2.62
N PHE A 33 2.14 -10.27 3.02
CA PHE A 33 3.36 -10.75 2.36
C PHE A 33 3.09 -11.12 0.89
N SER A 34 2.04 -11.90 0.62
CA SER A 34 1.65 -12.26 -0.75
C SER A 34 1.29 -11.03 -1.58
N MET A 35 0.60 -10.05 -0.99
CA MET A 35 0.30 -8.78 -1.64
C MET A 35 1.57 -7.98 -1.98
N ASN A 36 2.54 -7.95 -1.06
CA ASN A 36 3.83 -7.31 -1.31
C ASN A 36 4.60 -8.01 -2.44
N LEU A 37 4.59 -9.34 -2.47
CA LEU A 37 5.20 -10.09 -3.56
C LEU A 37 4.54 -9.75 -4.91
N LEU A 38 3.20 -9.75 -4.96
CA LEU A 38 2.46 -9.37 -6.16
C LEU A 38 2.80 -7.94 -6.63
N ASN A 39 2.97 -7.02 -5.68
CA ASN A 39 3.32 -5.62 -5.95
C ASN A 39 4.68 -5.53 -6.67
N TYR A 40 5.69 -6.23 -6.17
CA TYR A 40 6.98 -6.26 -6.82
C TYR A 40 6.94 -6.94 -8.19
N VAL A 41 6.18 -8.04 -8.32
CA VAL A 41 6.02 -8.72 -9.62
C VAL A 41 5.41 -7.79 -10.65
N ASP A 42 4.32 -7.09 -10.32
CA ASP A 42 3.65 -6.17 -11.25
C ASP A 42 4.58 -5.01 -11.69
N ARG A 43 5.36 -4.48 -10.74
CA ARG A 43 6.36 -3.45 -10.99
C ARG A 43 7.43 -3.89 -11.99
N TYR A 44 7.88 -5.15 -11.91
CA TYR A 44 8.93 -5.68 -12.79
C TYR A 44 8.43 -6.27 -14.10
N VAL A 45 7.19 -6.78 -14.13
CA VAL A 45 6.56 -7.33 -15.35
C VAL A 45 6.59 -6.32 -16.48
N PHE A 46 6.32 -5.03 -16.19
CA PHE A 46 6.34 -3.99 -17.21
C PHE A 46 7.70 -3.84 -17.89
N PHE A 47 8.78 -3.87 -17.11
CA PHE A 47 10.13 -3.80 -17.64
C PHE A 47 10.49 -5.07 -18.41
N ALA A 48 10.05 -6.24 -17.93
CA ALA A 48 10.31 -7.52 -18.58
C ALA A 48 9.69 -7.60 -19.99
N VAL A 49 8.51 -7.02 -20.18
CA VAL A 49 7.81 -7.00 -21.47
C VAL A 49 7.97 -5.68 -22.24
N GLY A 50 8.92 -4.82 -21.81
CA GLY A 50 9.09 -3.46 -22.34
C GLY A 50 9.23 -3.40 -23.86
N LYS A 51 10.05 -4.27 -24.45
CA LYS A 51 10.23 -4.33 -25.90
C LYS A 51 8.92 -4.66 -26.64
N HIS A 52 8.14 -5.62 -26.12
CA HIS A 52 6.84 -5.96 -26.71
C HIS A 52 5.88 -4.77 -26.63
N ILE A 53 5.84 -4.06 -25.50
CA ILE A 53 5.02 -2.84 -25.36
C ILE A 53 5.45 -1.78 -26.38
N GLN A 54 6.75 -1.61 -26.61
CA GLN A 54 7.27 -0.64 -27.58
C GLN A 54 6.87 -1.00 -29.00
N ASP A 55 7.01 -2.27 -29.38
CA ASP A 55 6.65 -2.79 -30.70
C ASP A 55 5.13 -2.70 -30.93
N ASP A 56 4.32 -3.10 -29.95
CA ASP A 56 2.85 -3.10 -30.05
C ASP A 56 2.25 -1.69 -30.10
N LEU A 57 2.82 -0.73 -29.34
CA LEU A 57 2.33 0.65 -29.31
C LEU A 57 3.03 1.57 -30.32
N GLY A 58 4.07 1.10 -31.01
CA GLY A 58 4.90 1.89 -31.91
C GLY A 58 5.54 3.11 -31.24
N VAL A 59 5.97 2.99 -29.97
CA VAL A 59 6.50 4.11 -29.18
C VAL A 59 8.02 4.09 -29.11
N SER A 60 8.64 5.28 -29.17
CA SER A 60 10.08 5.44 -28.99
C SER A 60 10.54 5.19 -27.55
N ASP A 61 11.83 4.91 -27.36
CA ASP A 61 12.45 4.68 -26.05
C ASP A 61 12.15 5.80 -25.05
N SER A 62 12.12 7.06 -25.49
CA SER A 62 11.80 8.20 -24.63
C SER A 62 10.36 8.13 -24.09
N ARG A 63 9.39 7.75 -24.94
CA ARG A 63 7.99 7.60 -24.53
C ARG A 63 7.81 6.40 -23.61
N TYR A 64 8.46 5.28 -23.93
CA TYR A 64 8.46 4.12 -23.04
C TYR A 64 9.08 4.45 -21.67
N GLY A 65 10.15 5.24 -21.65
CA GLY A 65 10.75 5.77 -20.42
C GLY A 65 9.74 6.57 -19.60
N ILE A 66 8.97 7.46 -20.22
CA ILE A 66 7.89 8.21 -19.56
C ILE A 66 6.84 7.27 -18.96
N LEU A 67 6.38 6.25 -19.69
CA LEU A 67 5.44 5.27 -19.17
C LEU A 67 6.01 4.52 -17.96
N SER A 68 7.28 4.13 -18.03
CA SER A 68 7.97 3.38 -16.98
C SER A 68 8.06 4.18 -15.67
N VAL A 69 8.35 5.48 -15.76
CA VAL A 69 8.49 6.35 -14.56
C VAL A 69 7.18 6.97 -14.10
N SER A 70 6.15 7.02 -14.95
CA SER A 70 4.87 7.66 -14.64
C SER A 70 4.23 7.11 -13.36
N PHE A 71 4.20 5.78 -13.23
CA PHE A 71 3.76 5.08 -12.03
C PHE A 71 4.52 5.56 -10.78
N MET A 72 5.85 5.63 -10.85
CA MET A 72 6.71 5.99 -9.71
C MET A 72 6.48 7.43 -9.26
N ILE A 73 6.31 8.35 -10.21
CA ILE A 73 6.03 9.77 -9.94
C ILE A 73 4.69 9.89 -9.22
N VAL A 74 3.64 9.26 -9.75
CA VAL A 74 2.31 9.32 -9.14
C VAL A 74 2.31 8.67 -7.76
N TYR A 75 2.92 7.50 -7.62
CA TYR A 75 3.12 6.84 -6.32
C TYR A 75 3.75 7.78 -5.30
N THR A 76 4.83 8.47 -5.68
CA THR A 76 5.56 9.38 -4.80
C THR A 76 4.71 10.59 -4.39
N LEU A 77 3.96 11.17 -5.32
CA LEU A 77 3.10 12.32 -5.03
C LEU A 77 1.88 11.95 -4.18
N VAL A 78 1.34 10.75 -4.36
CA VAL A 78 0.14 10.27 -3.67
C VAL A 78 0.46 9.69 -2.29
N SER A 79 1.67 9.17 -2.07
CA SER A 79 2.07 8.54 -0.80
C SER A 79 1.86 9.45 0.44
N PRO A 80 2.27 10.73 0.45
CA PRO A 80 2.00 11.63 1.58
C PRO A 80 0.50 11.84 1.83
N MET A 81 -0.29 11.95 0.74
CA MET A 81 -1.73 12.11 0.83
C MET A 81 -2.38 10.86 1.44
N MET A 82 -1.94 9.67 1.04
CA MET A 82 -2.44 8.41 1.60
C MET A 82 -2.01 8.20 3.05
N GLY A 83 -0.84 8.67 3.46
CA GLY A 83 -0.42 8.67 4.86
C GLY A 83 -1.34 9.52 5.72
N TRP A 84 -1.58 10.76 5.32
CA TRP A 84 -2.53 11.64 5.99
C TRP A 84 -3.95 11.07 6.05
N LEU A 85 -4.38 10.38 4.98
CA LEU A 85 -5.69 9.74 4.93
C LEU A 85 -5.75 8.52 5.86
N GLY A 86 -4.66 7.74 5.94
CA GLY A 86 -4.50 6.58 6.82
C GLY A 86 -4.59 6.91 8.31
N ASP A 87 -4.28 8.15 8.69
CA ASP A 87 -4.41 8.64 10.06
C ASP A 87 -5.84 9.06 10.41
N ARG A 88 -6.66 9.41 9.42
CA ARG A 88 -8.02 9.96 9.62
C ARG A 88 -9.15 8.99 9.31
N TYR A 89 -8.90 8.03 8.44
CA TYR A 89 -9.91 7.08 7.95
C TYR A 89 -9.53 5.64 8.28
N SER A 90 -10.47 4.72 8.09
CA SER A 90 -10.23 3.30 8.34
C SER A 90 -9.15 2.75 7.39
N ARG A 91 -7.99 2.42 7.97
CA ARG A 91 -6.85 1.78 7.27
C ARG A 91 -7.27 0.57 6.44
N ARG A 92 -8.21 -0.24 6.95
CA ARG A 92 -8.73 -1.41 6.24
C ARG A 92 -9.49 -1.03 4.96
N VAL A 93 -10.31 0.01 5.01
CA VAL A 93 -11.08 0.48 3.83
C VAL A 93 -10.14 1.06 2.79
N LEU A 94 -9.18 1.89 3.21
CA LEU A 94 -8.19 2.49 2.32
C LEU A 94 -7.31 1.44 1.64
N LEU A 95 -6.86 0.43 2.39
CA LEU A 95 -6.11 -0.70 1.84
C LEU A 95 -6.94 -1.46 0.80
N ALA A 96 -8.19 -1.80 1.13
CA ALA A 96 -9.09 -2.50 0.21
C ALA A 96 -9.39 -1.69 -1.05
N SER A 97 -9.63 -0.37 -0.93
CA SER A 97 -9.85 0.50 -2.09
C SER A 97 -8.59 0.65 -2.94
N GLY A 98 -7.41 0.76 -2.32
CA GLY A 98 -6.13 0.85 -3.03
C GLY A 98 -5.82 -0.41 -3.82
N VAL A 99 -6.02 -1.57 -3.20
CA VAL A 99 -5.89 -2.88 -3.87
C VAL A 99 -6.90 -3.05 -5.00
N GLY A 100 -8.15 -2.65 -4.79
CA GLY A 100 -9.18 -2.67 -5.83
C GLY A 100 -8.81 -1.78 -7.02
N LEU A 101 -8.35 -0.55 -6.75
CA LEU A 101 -7.91 0.40 -7.76
C LEU A 101 -6.71 -0.12 -8.56
N TRP A 102 -5.72 -0.66 -7.86
CA TRP A 102 -4.55 -1.29 -8.46
C TRP A 102 -4.95 -2.45 -9.36
N SER A 103 -5.82 -3.36 -8.89
CA SER A 103 -6.27 -4.51 -9.67
C SER A 103 -6.98 -4.09 -10.96
N VAL A 104 -7.86 -3.09 -10.89
CA VAL A 104 -8.53 -2.53 -12.08
C VAL A 104 -7.52 -1.90 -13.03
N ALA A 105 -6.52 -1.18 -12.51
CA ALA A 105 -5.48 -0.56 -13.32
C ALA A 105 -4.58 -1.59 -14.03
N THR A 106 -4.23 -2.69 -13.37
CA THR A 106 -3.47 -3.79 -13.97
C THR A 106 -4.25 -4.44 -15.11
N VAL A 107 -5.54 -4.74 -14.91
CA VAL A 107 -6.40 -5.28 -15.98
C VAL A 107 -6.55 -4.26 -17.11
N GLY A 108 -6.82 -2.99 -16.79
CA GLY A 108 -6.95 -1.92 -17.78
C GLY A 108 -5.69 -1.71 -18.62
N THR A 109 -4.51 -1.90 -18.02
CA THR A 109 -3.23 -1.88 -18.74
C THR A 109 -3.19 -2.96 -19.82
N ALA A 110 -3.61 -4.19 -19.49
CA ALA A 110 -3.57 -5.32 -20.43
C ALA A 110 -4.44 -5.09 -21.68
N PHE A 111 -5.48 -4.25 -21.59
CA PHE A 111 -6.35 -3.89 -22.70
C PHE A 111 -5.99 -2.55 -23.36
N SER A 112 -4.89 -1.90 -22.97
CA SER A 112 -4.52 -0.61 -23.52
C SER A 112 -3.93 -0.73 -24.94
N GLN A 113 -4.48 0.03 -25.89
CA GLN A 113 -4.07 0.03 -27.30
C GLN A 113 -3.38 1.34 -27.73
N GLY A 114 -2.85 2.10 -26.77
CA GLY A 114 -2.23 3.38 -27.07
C GLY A 114 -1.50 3.98 -25.90
N PHE A 115 -0.55 4.88 -26.21
CA PHE A 115 0.27 5.57 -25.21
C PHE A 115 -0.55 6.27 -24.12
N ALA A 116 -1.59 7.02 -24.49
CA ALA A 116 -2.39 7.79 -23.53
C ALA A 116 -3.19 6.88 -22.57
N ALA A 117 -3.80 5.82 -23.11
CA ALA A 117 -4.51 4.83 -22.30
C ALA A 117 -3.54 4.09 -21.36
N MET A 118 -2.40 3.65 -21.89
CA MET A 118 -1.35 3.00 -21.09
C MET A 118 -0.87 3.95 -19.98
N PHE A 119 -0.57 5.22 -20.31
CA PHE A 119 -0.14 6.22 -19.33
C PHE A 119 -1.18 6.43 -18.23
N PHE A 120 -2.46 6.55 -18.59
CA PHE A 120 -3.55 6.70 -17.62
C PHE A 120 -3.60 5.51 -16.65
N TRP A 121 -3.56 4.29 -17.17
CA TRP A 121 -3.58 3.09 -16.32
C TRP A 121 -2.32 2.98 -15.45
N ARG A 122 -1.15 3.35 -15.96
CA ARG A 122 0.12 3.42 -15.20
C ARG A 122 0.04 4.43 -14.04
N ALA A 123 -0.52 5.60 -14.31
CA ALA A 123 -0.75 6.61 -13.29
C ALA A 123 -1.71 6.10 -12.21
N LEU A 124 -2.83 5.51 -12.61
CA LEU A 124 -3.83 4.96 -11.70
C LEU A 124 -3.27 3.84 -10.81
N LEU A 125 -2.40 3.01 -11.38
CA LEU A 125 -1.64 1.97 -10.68
C LEU A 125 -0.80 2.59 -9.55
N GLY A 126 -0.15 3.73 -9.82
CA GLY A 126 0.61 4.49 -8.82
C GLY A 126 -0.22 4.96 -7.63
N VAL A 127 -1.47 5.39 -7.89
CA VAL A 127 -2.42 5.79 -6.85
C VAL A 127 -2.80 4.61 -5.96
N GLY A 128 -3.11 3.46 -6.56
CA GLY A 128 -3.50 2.25 -5.84
C GLY A 128 -2.37 1.70 -4.97
N GLU A 129 -1.17 1.58 -5.54
CA GLU A 129 0.00 1.07 -4.82
C GLU A 129 0.47 2.00 -3.69
N ALA A 130 0.34 3.31 -3.83
CA ALA A 130 0.69 4.26 -2.76
C ALA A 130 -0.13 3.99 -1.48
N SER A 131 -1.40 3.62 -1.64
CA SER A 131 -2.26 3.25 -0.51
C SER A 131 -1.73 2.00 0.20
N TYR A 132 -1.35 0.99 -0.58
CA TYR A 132 -0.79 -0.26 -0.05
C TYR A 132 0.54 -0.03 0.67
N GLY A 133 1.48 0.68 0.02
CA GLY A 133 2.84 0.90 0.50
C GLY A 133 2.90 1.65 1.84
N VAL A 134 1.94 2.54 2.10
CA VAL A 134 1.89 3.32 3.35
C VAL A 134 1.11 2.60 4.46
N ILE A 135 0.03 1.90 4.12
CA ILE A 135 -0.92 1.37 5.11
C ILE A 135 -0.59 -0.07 5.53
N ALA A 136 -0.11 -0.93 4.62
CA ALA A 136 0.18 -2.32 4.94
C ALA A 136 1.24 -2.49 6.05
N PRO A 137 2.37 -1.74 6.06
CA PRO A 137 3.39 -1.88 7.10
C PRO A 137 2.89 -1.47 8.50
N THR A 138 2.06 -0.41 8.57
CA THR A 138 1.52 0.06 9.85
C THR A 138 0.50 -0.92 10.42
N LEU A 139 -0.35 -1.52 9.58
CA LEU A 139 -1.28 -2.57 10.01
C LEU A 139 -0.54 -3.81 10.52
N LEU A 140 0.56 -4.18 9.88
CA LEU A 140 1.37 -5.32 10.33
C LEU A 140 2.05 -5.03 11.68
N ALA A 141 2.58 -3.82 11.88
CA ALA A 141 3.17 -3.39 13.14
C ALA A 141 2.15 -3.44 14.30
N ASP A 142 0.90 -3.02 14.06
CA ASP A 142 -0.16 -3.07 15.07
C ASP A 142 -0.54 -4.52 15.46
N LEU A 143 -0.44 -5.46 14.53
CA LEU A 143 -0.76 -6.88 14.76
C LEU A 143 0.36 -7.64 15.49
N PHE A 144 1.60 -7.17 15.39
CA PHE A 144 2.78 -7.76 16.02
C PHE A 144 3.49 -6.72 16.93
N PRO A 145 2.89 -6.34 18.06
CA PRO A 145 3.49 -5.37 18.97
C PRO A 145 4.82 -5.91 19.55
N VAL A 146 5.82 -5.03 19.63
CA VAL A 146 7.11 -5.33 20.24
C VAL A 146 6.88 -5.71 21.71
N ARG A 147 7.18 -6.96 22.07
CA ARG A 147 7.19 -7.38 23.47
C ARG A 147 8.45 -6.79 24.13
N HIS A 148 8.26 -5.83 25.04
CA HIS A 148 9.29 -5.35 25.95
C HIS A 148 9.59 -6.37 27.04
#